data_AF-A0A2I1M380-F1
#
_entry.id   AF-A0A2I1M380-F1
#
_cell.length_a   1.000
_cell.length_b   1.000
_cell.length_c   1.000
_cell.angle_alpha   90.00
_cell.angle_beta   90.00
_cell.angle_gamma   90.00
#
_symmetry.space_group_name_H-M   'P 1'
#
loop_
_entity.id
_entity.type
_entity.pdbx_description
1 polymer ?
#
loop_
_entity_poly.entity_id
_entity_poly.type
_entity_poly.pdbx_seq_one_letter_code
_entity_poly.pdbx_strand_id
1 'polypeptide(L)'
;MYFLAFCIPFFAQHGVDYISLIAPTSANRIAMIAREARGFIYVVSSLGVTGERAEITTDVSSLVATIRENTPVPCAVGFGISTPQQAHDMAAISDGAIVGSAIIRLLEQYGAEAPAHIGAFVKSMKDAL
;
A
#
# COMPACT_ATOMS: atom_id res chain seq x y z
N MET A 1 -11.74 18.86 1.79
CA MET A 1 -13.00 18.10 1.63
C MET A 1 -13.69 18.38 0.30
N TYR A 2 -13.73 19.62 -0.19
CA TYR A 2 -14.31 19.94 -1.52
C TYR A 2 -13.60 19.29 -2.72
N PHE A 3 -12.30 19.02 -2.63
CA PHE A 3 -11.52 18.47 -3.74
C PHE A 3 -11.93 17.02 -4.10
N LEU A 4 -12.05 16.13 -3.11
CA LEU A 4 -12.44 14.74 -3.35
C LEU A 4 -13.89 14.60 -3.85
N ALA A 5 -14.79 15.44 -3.33
CA ALA A 5 -16.20 15.47 -3.76
C ALA A 5 -16.38 15.81 -5.24
N PHE A 6 -15.42 16.51 -5.86
CA PHE A 6 -15.43 16.79 -7.30
C PHE A 6 -14.62 15.78 -8.11
N CYS A 7 -13.43 15.41 -7.63
CA CYS A 7 -12.52 14.53 -8.35
C CYS A 7 -13.01 13.09 -8.43
N ILE A 8 -13.60 12.53 -7.37
CA ILE A 8 -14.06 11.13 -7.37
C ILE A 8 -15.15 10.91 -8.43
N PRO A 9 -16.22 11.72 -8.52
CA PRO A 9 -17.19 11.59 -9.60
C PRO A 9 -16.58 11.79 -10.99
N PHE A 10 -15.63 12.72 -11.13
CA PHE A 10 -14.94 12.96 -12.39
C PHE A 10 -14.13 11.73 -12.85
N PHE A 11 -13.31 11.14 -11.97
CA PHE A 11 -12.55 9.94 -12.31
C PHE A 11 -13.47 8.75 -12.63
N ALA A 12 -14.57 8.60 -11.90
CA ALA A 12 -15.56 7.55 -12.14
C ALA A 12 -16.22 7.67 -13.53
N GLN A 13 -16.47 8.88 -14.04
CA GLN A 13 -16.97 9.10 -15.40
C GLN A 13 -16.00 8.59 -16.48
N HIS A 14 -14.72 8.50 -16.15
CA HIS A 14 -13.67 7.99 -17.02
C HIS A 14 -13.26 6.54 -16.69
N GLY A 15 -13.97 5.86 -15.78
CA GLY A 15 -13.65 4.49 -15.38
C GLY A 15 -12.32 4.37 -14.60
N VAL A 16 -11.91 5.45 -13.93
CA VAL A 16 -10.68 5.49 -13.12
C VAL A 16 -11.05 5.55 -11.65
N ASP A 17 -10.47 4.66 -10.84
CA ASP A 17 -10.60 4.70 -9.38
C ASP A 17 -9.58 5.66 -8.76
N TYR A 18 -10.04 6.46 -7.80
CA TYR A 18 -9.17 7.24 -6.93
C TYR A 18 -8.75 6.38 -5.72
N ILE A 19 -7.47 6.00 -5.69
CA ILE A 19 -6.90 5.20 -4.60
C ILE A 19 -6.63 6.10 -3.39
N SER A 20 -7.46 5.93 -2.37
CA SER A 20 -7.32 6.65 -1.10
C SER A 20 -6.11 6.17 -0.32
N LEU A 21 -5.40 7.11 0.30
CA LEU A 21 -4.26 6.83 1.16
C LEU A 21 -4.60 7.10 2.63
N ILE A 22 -4.33 6.12 3.50
CA ILE A 22 -4.54 6.24 4.94
C ILE A 22 -3.25 5.95 5.68
N ALA A 23 -2.87 6.86 6.59
CA ALA A 23 -1.73 6.73 7.48
C ALA A 23 -2.21 6.91 8.95
N PRO A 24 -1.40 6.57 9.97
CA PRO A 24 -1.73 6.84 11.37
C PRO A 24 -2.10 8.30 11.64
N THR A 25 -1.47 9.23 10.91
CA THR A 25 -1.74 10.68 10.98
C THR A 25 -3.07 11.11 10.36
N SER A 26 -3.77 10.22 9.66
CA SER A 26 -5.14 10.47 9.22
C SER A 26 -6.08 10.64 10.41
N ALA A 27 -5.78 9.98 11.54
CA ALA A 27 -6.48 10.13 12.82
C ALA A 27 -8.02 10.07 12.67
N ASN A 28 -8.73 11.11 13.12
CA ASN A 28 -10.19 11.20 13.04
C ASN A 28 -10.76 11.18 11.61
N ARG A 29 -9.92 11.27 10.58
CA ARG A 29 -10.33 11.22 9.16
C ARG A 29 -10.39 9.80 8.60
N ILE A 30 -9.88 8.79 9.30
CA ILE A 30 -9.83 7.40 8.80
C ILE A 30 -11.21 6.93 8.33
N ALA A 31 -12.23 7.07 9.19
CA ALA A 31 -13.60 6.66 8.86
C ALA A 31 -14.18 7.37 7.63
N MET A 32 -13.91 8.67 7.49
CA MET A 32 -14.35 9.47 6.34
C MET A 32 -13.68 8.98 5.05
N ILE A 33 -12.36 8.86 5.05
CA ILE A 33 -11.58 8.44 3.88
C ILE A 33 -11.96 7.01 3.45
N ALA A 34 -12.15 6.11 4.42
CA ALA A 34 -12.53 4.72 4.17
C ALA A 34 -13.90 4.58 3.49
N ARG A 35 -14.90 5.37 3.90
CA ARG A 35 -16.26 5.33 3.33
C ARG A 35 -16.32 5.79 1.87
N GLU A 36 -15.45 6.74 1.51
CA GLU A 36 -15.38 7.29 0.15
C GLU A 36 -14.45 6.50 -0.77
N ALA A 37 -13.65 5.56 -0.22
CA ALA A 37 -12.66 4.81 -0.98
C ALA A 37 -13.29 3.94 -2.09
N ARG A 38 -12.50 3.73 -3.14
CA ARG A 38 -12.78 2.87 -4.31
C ARG A 38 -11.50 2.15 -4.71
N GLY A 39 -11.60 1.09 -5.50
CA GLY A 39 -10.48 0.22 -5.84
C GLY A 39 -9.91 -0.47 -4.61
N PHE A 40 -8.85 0.10 -4.03
CA PHE A 40 -8.25 -0.33 -2.76
C PHE A 40 -7.82 0.90 -1.94
N ILE A 41 -7.53 0.68 -0.66
CA ILE A 41 -6.95 1.68 0.23
C ILE A 41 -5.46 1.41 0.36
N TYR A 42 -4.64 2.41 0.03
CA TYR A 42 -3.21 2.38 0.28
C TYR A 42 -2.95 2.70 1.75
N VAL A 43 -2.55 1.70 2.53
CA VAL A 43 -2.22 1.86 3.95
C VAL A 43 -0.73 2.13 4.12
N VAL A 44 -0.40 3.27 4.72
CA VAL A 44 0.99 3.68 4.96
C VAL A 44 1.39 3.36 6.39
N SER A 45 2.37 2.48 6.52
CA SER A 45 2.79 1.84 7.77
C SER A 45 3.81 2.64 8.61
N SER A 46 4.19 3.87 8.25
CA SER A 46 5.10 4.67 9.10
C SER A 46 5.00 6.18 8.89
N LEU A 47 5.39 6.91 9.93
CA LEU A 47 5.54 8.37 10.01
C LEU A 47 6.86 8.92 9.39
N GLY A 48 7.69 8.12 8.73
CA GLY A 48 9.01 8.57 8.28
C GLY A 48 9.45 7.97 6.95
N VAL A 49 9.74 8.87 5.99
CA VAL A 49 10.56 8.77 4.76
C VAL A 49 10.97 7.38 4.26
N THR A 50 10.71 7.14 2.97
CA THR A 50 11.16 5.97 2.20
C THR A 50 12.62 5.61 2.51
N GLY A 51 12.85 4.45 3.13
CA GLY A 51 14.18 3.99 3.51
C GLY A 51 14.08 2.85 4.52
N GLU A 52 14.85 1.79 4.32
CA GLU A 52 14.78 0.55 5.09
C GLU A 52 14.89 0.80 6.60
N ARG A 53 13.78 0.61 7.33
CA ARG A 53 13.82 0.32 8.76
C ARG A 53 13.51 -1.16 8.92
N ALA A 54 14.34 -1.84 9.71
CA ALA A 54 14.23 -3.27 9.99
C ALA A 54 13.01 -3.65 10.85
N GLU A 55 12.38 -2.66 11.50
CA GLU A 55 11.23 -2.89 12.38
C GLU A 55 10.03 -2.04 11.96
N ILE A 56 8.91 -2.71 11.68
CA ILE A 56 7.61 -2.10 11.46
C ILE A 56 7.08 -1.73 12.86
N THR A 57 7.35 -0.50 13.29
CA THR A 57 6.98 0.00 14.63
C THR A 57 5.56 0.56 14.73
N THR A 58 4.82 0.60 13.63
CA THR A 58 3.43 1.05 13.61
C THR A 58 2.52 -0.17 13.74
N ASP A 59 1.49 -0.06 14.58
CA ASP A 59 0.43 -1.06 14.66
C ASP A 59 -0.44 -1.00 13.40
N VAL A 60 0.10 -1.54 12.30
CA VAL A 60 -0.57 -1.64 11.00
C VAL A 60 -1.83 -2.47 11.13
N SER A 61 -1.82 -3.49 12.00
CA SER A 61 -2.95 -4.36 12.24
C SER A 61 -4.16 -3.58 12.78
N SER A 62 -3.97 -2.75 13.82
CA SER A 62 -5.08 -1.93 14.34
C SER A 62 -5.55 -0.86 13.36
N LEU A 63 -4.65 -0.29 12.55
CA LEU A 63 -5.03 0.65 11.50
C LEU A 63 -5.89 -0.03 10.44
N VAL A 64 -5.50 -1.22 9.95
CA VAL A 64 -6.29 -2.01 8.99
C VAL A 64 -7.63 -2.41 9.59
N ALA A 65 -7.66 -2.85 10.85
CA ALA A 65 -8.91 -3.17 11.54
C ALA A 65 -9.87 -1.96 11.59
N THR A 66 -9.36 -0.78 11.99
CA THR A 66 -10.14 0.47 12.03
C THR A 66 -10.69 0.85 10.66
N ILE A 67 -9.91 0.65 9.59
CA ILE A 67 -10.37 0.92 8.22
C ILE A 67 -11.51 -0.04 7.86
N ARG A 68 -11.35 -1.34 8.14
CA ARG A 68 -12.33 -2.39 7.82
C ARG A 68 -13.66 -2.22 8.53
N GLU A 69 -13.68 -1.61 9.71
CA GLU A 69 -14.93 -1.23 10.40
C GLU A 69 -15.76 -0.20 9.62
N ASN A 70 -15.14 0.53 8.68
CA ASN A 70 -15.76 1.65 7.98
C ASN A 70 -15.99 1.39 6.49
N THR A 71 -15.46 0.30 5.92
CA THR A 71 -15.57 0.00 4.50
C THR A 71 -15.21 -1.45 4.16
N PRO A 72 -15.85 -2.04 3.13
CA PRO A 72 -15.44 -3.35 2.59
C PRO A 72 -14.29 -3.25 1.57
N VAL A 73 -13.83 -2.04 1.24
CA VAL A 73 -12.76 -1.83 0.23
C VAL A 73 -11.45 -2.48 0.70
N PRO A 74 -10.76 -3.28 -0.14
CA PRO A 74 -9.51 -3.94 0.22
C PRO A 74 -8.41 -2.97 0.69
N CYS A 75 -7.63 -3.36 1.68
CA CYS A 75 -6.48 -2.62 2.19
C CYS A 75 -5.17 -3.22 1.65
N ALA A 76 -4.35 -2.43 0.97
CA ALA A 76 -3.01 -2.84 0.57
C ALA A 76 -1.97 -2.02 1.35
N VAL A 77 -1.08 -2.71 2.07
CA VAL A 77 -0.05 -2.06 2.90
C VAL A 77 1.18 -1.79 2.05
N GLY A 78 1.64 -0.55 2.06
CA GLY A 78 2.84 -0.14 1.35
C GLY A 78 3.76 0.70 2.21
N PHE A 79 4.79 0.10 2.78
CA PHE A 79 5.96 0.82 3.30
C PHE A 79 7.10 -0.15 3.65
N GLY A 80 8.28 0.02 3.06
CA GLY A 80 9.49 -0.70 3.50
C GLY A 80 9.54 -2.20 3.24
N ILE A 81 8.60 -2.76 2.48
CA ILE A 81 8.60 -4.18 2.11
C ILE A 81 9.70 -4.42 1.07
N SER A 82 10.72 -5.19 1.44
CA SER A 82 11.84 -5.52 0.55
C SER A 82 12.20 -7.00 0.52
N THR A 83 11.55 -7.83 1.34
CA THR A 83 11.75 -9.29 1.39
C THR A 83 10.44 -10.07 1.25
N PRO A 84 10.48 -11.32 0.75
CA PRO A 84 9.29 -12.18 0.67
C PRO A 84 8.60 -12.40 2.02
N GLN A 85 9.37 -12.54 3.10
CA GLN A 85 8.81 -12.69 4.45
C GLN A 85 8.01 -11.45 4.86
N GLN A 86 8.52 -10.25 4.62
CA GLN A 86 7.78 -9.01 4.90
C GLN A 86 6.49 -8.92 4.06
N ALA A 87 6.52 -9.37 2.80
CA ALA A 87 5.33 -9.39 1.97
C ALA A 87 4.26 -10.36 2.53
N HIS A 88 4.67 -11.56 2.93
CA HIS A 88 3.81 -12.53 3.61
C HIS A 88 3.21 -11.94 4.90
N ASP A 89 4.04 -11.37 5.77
CA ASP A 89 3.60 -10.85 7.07
C ASP A 89 2.60 -9.70 6.90
N MET A 90 2.79 -8.84 5.89
CA MET A 90 1.85 -7.77 5.59
C MET A 90 0.56 -8.27 4.94
N ALA A 91 0.65 -9.27 4.06
CA ALA A 91 -0.53 -9.89 3.45
C ALA A 91 -1.35 -10.71 4.46
N ALA A 92 -0.73 -11.23 5.53
CA ALA A 92 -1.45 -11.92 6.61
C ALA A 92 -2.37 -10.98 7.42
N ILE A 93 -2.07 -9.68 7.44
CA ILE A 93 -2.82 -8.67 8.20
C ILE A 93 -3.61 -7.69 7.30
N SER A 94 -3.52 -7.82 5.97
CA SER A 94 -4.17 -6.93 5.00
C SER A 94 -4.65 -7.71 3.78
N ASP A 95 -5.13 -7.02 2.74
CA ASP A 95 -5.58 -7.64 1.49
C ASP A 95 -4.50 -7.62 0.39
N GLY A 96 -3.34 -7.01 0.67
CA GLY A 96 -2.22 -6.96 -0.26
C GLY A 96 -0.99 -6.22 0.26
N ALA A 97 0.13 -6.44 -0.41
CA ALA A 97 1.41 -5.80 -0.14
C ALA A 97 1.87 -4.97 -1.35
N ILE A 98 2.42 -3.78 -1.10
CA ILE A 98 2.92 -2.87 -2.13
C ILE A 98 4.44 -2.73 -1.99
N VAL A 99 5.16 -3.12 -3.05
CA VAL A 99 6.63 -3.15 -3.10
C VAL A 99 7.10 -2.16 -4.17
N GLY A 100 7.77 -1.08 -3.76
CA GLY A 100 8.28 -0.04 -4.65
C GLY A 100 9.81 0.04 -4.65
N SER A 101 10.39 0.54 -3.56
CA SER A 101 11.83 0.85 -3.48
C SER A 101 12.73 -0.35 -3.77
N ALA A 102 12.34 -1.57 -3.39
CA ALA A 102 13.12 -2.75 -3.71
C ALA A 102 13.22 -3.02 -5.23
N ILE A 103 12.14 -2.79 -5.99
CA ILE A 103 12.13 -2.90 -7.45
C ILE A 103 13.01 -1.82 -8.08
N ILE A 104 12.91 -0.57 -7.58
CA ILE A 104 13.73 0.53 -8.08
C ILE A 104 15.23 0.28 -7.85
N ARG A 105 15.63 -0.28 -6.71
CA ARG A 105 17.04 -0.64 -6.48
C ARG A 105 17.55 -1.70 -7.44
N LEU A 106 16.74 -2.69 -7.79
CA LEU A 106 17.11 -3.67 -8.82
C LEU A 106 17.27 -3.00 -10.18
N LEU A 107 16.40 -2.03 -10.50
CA LEU A 107 16.53 -1.24 -11.72
C LEU A 107 17.82 -0.42 -11.74
N GLU A 108 18.14 0.28 -10.64
CA GLU A 108 19.38 1.05 -10.49
C GLU A 108 20.64 0.18 -10.55
N GLN A 109 20.58 -1.02 -9.96
CA GLN A 109 21.72 -1.94 -9.90
C GLN A 109 22.01 -2.63 -11.25
N TYR A 110 20.97 -3.04 -11.98
CA TYR A 110 21.10 -3.91 -13.15
C TYR A 110 20.82 -3.20 -14.49
N GLY A 111 20.25 -1.99 -14.46
CA GLY A 111 20.00 -1.19 -15.67
C GLY A 111 19.16 -1.95 -16.70
N ALA A 112 19.69 -2.13 -17.91
CA ALA A 112 19.01 -2.84 -18.99
C ALA A 112 18.75 -4.33 -18.67
N GLU A 113 19.56 -4.96 -17.82
CA GLU A 113 19.40 -6.36 -17.40
C GLU A 113 18.40 -6.53 -16.24
N ALA A 114 17.86 -5.42 -15.70
CA ALA A 114 16.93 -5.44 -14.59
C ALA A 114 15.66 -6.29 -14.79
N PRO A 115 15.06 -6.44 -15.99
CA PRO A 115 13.83 -7.20 -16.16
C PRO A 115 13.90 -8.63 -15.62
N ALA A 116 15.02 -9.34 -15.83
CA ALA A 116 15.20 -10.71 -15.33
C ALA A 116 15.29 -10.76 -13.80
N HIS A 117 16.03 -9.82 -13.20
CA HIS A 117 16.20 -9.72 -11.75
C HIS A 117 14.91 -9.30 -11.05
N ILE A 118 14.19 -8.32 -11.60
CA ILE A 118 12.88 -7.89 -11.10
C ILE A 118 11.86 -9.03 -11.23
N GLY A 119 11.84 -9.76 -12.35
CA GLY A 119 10.95 -10.91 -12.54
C GLY A 119 11.19 -12.01 -11.50
N ALA A 120 12.45 -12.37 -11.24
CA ALA A 120 12.81 -13.34 -10.21
C ALA A 120 12.40 -12.86 -8.80
N PHE A 121 12.60 -11.58 -8.50
CA PHE A 121 12.22 -10.98 -7.22
C PHE A 121 10.70 -10.92 -7.02
N VAL A 122 9.93 -10.52 -8.04
CA VAL A 122 8.47 -10.52 -7.97
C VAL A 122 7.94 -11.95 -7.84
N LYS A 123 8.57 -12.93 -8.52
CA LYS A 123 8.22 -14.34 -8.35
C LYS A 123 8.44 -14.80 -6.90
N SER A 124 9.60 -14.51 -6.31
CA SER A 124 9.87 -14.92 -4.91
C SER A 124 8.93 -14.25 -3.91
N MET A 125 8.55 -12.99 -4.16
CA MET A 125 7.52 -12.29 -3.39
C MET A 125 6.17 -13.00 -3.51
N LYS A 126 5.76 -13.38 -4.73
CA LYS A 126 4.48 -14.06 -4.95
C LYS A 126 4.43 -15.47 -4.40
N ASP A 127 5.53 -16.22 -4.48
CA ASP A 127 5.63 -17.59 -3.94
C ASP A 127 5.51 -17.62 -2.40
N ALA A 128 5.80 -16.50 -1.73
CA ALA A 128 5.66 -16.37 -0.28
C ALA A 128 4.24 -15.99 0.17
N LEU A 129 3.29 -15.74 -0.74
CA LEU A 129 1.89 -15.38 -0.45
C LEU A 129 0.95 -16.56 -0.71
#